data_AF-A0AAW5NWF1-F1
#
_entry.id   AF-A0AAW5NWF1-F1
#
_cell.length_a   1.000
_cell.length_b   1.000
_cell.length_c   1.000
_cell.angle_alpha   90.00
_cell.angle_beta   90.00
_cell.angle_gamma   90.00
#
_symmetry.space_group_name_H-M   'P 1'
#
loop_
_entity.id
_entity.type
_entity.pdbx_description
1 polymer ?
#
loop_
_entity_poly.entity_id
_entity_poly.type
_entity_poly.pdbx_seq_one_letter_code
_entity_poly.pdbx_strand_id
1 'polypeptide(L)'
;MNMKNMLSLIVVLSSWLAVYSQGSYTEIELKLKCDSIIEESNTLYRYETAAWNFTDMFLAKPELMETIRGVLTYQQGDTIKCLVIDDQSQCTYEVSFLNESAPCSEVTTYRSLSEYEMNLIKVREKIRSAFTDEKEYPIYSYKDYPLNWILIPFKDGYKFYAISGTSKGGVIPFGNDYLFIADKEGKIQSWKKFHSGLLPVEVTEQMPMIAFPIHSHLKKEPFISATDICTFRLYYNQTGSTKFAVYSPALSMYFVYEIATNTIRQKI
;
A
#
# COMPACT_ATOMS: atom_id res chain seq x y z
N MET A 1 44.52 -50.72 43.27
CA MET A 1 44.98 -51.63 42.20
C MET A 1 43.83 -51.80 41.21
N ASN A 2 44.10 -51.57 39.92
CA ASN A 2 43.23 -51.76 38.73
C ASN A 2 42.01 -50.84 38.56
N MET A 3 41.61 -50.40 37.37
CA MET A 3 42.22 -50.31 36.03
C MET A 3 41.21 -49.54 35.16
N LYS A 4 41.69 -48.67 34.26
CA LYS A 4 41.17 -48.30 32.92
C LYS A 4 39.65 -48.38 32.65
N ASN A 5 39.07 -47.30 32.15
CA ASN A 5 38.68 -47.25 30.73
C ASN A 5 38.18 -45.87 30.29
N MET A 6 38.82 -45.43 29.22
CA MET A 6 38.53 -44.30 28.36
C MET A 6 37.23 -44.59 27.59
N LEU A 7 36.26 -43.68 27.62
CA LEU A 7 35.10 -43.72 26.73
C LEU A 7 34.80 -42.29 26.24
N SER A 8 35.05 -42.14 24.95
CA SER A 8 34.95 -40.92 24.17
C SER A 8 33.57 -40.28 24.27
N LEU A 9 33.52 -39.00 24.63
CA LEU A 9 32.30 -38.20 24.56
C LEU A 9 32.01 -37.91 23.08
N ILE A 10 31.02 -38.61 22.51
CA ILE A 10 30.49 -38.33 21.18
C ILE A 10 29.71 -37.01 21.29
N VAL A 11 30.24 -35.95 20.69
CA VAL A 11 29.49 -34.72 20.41
C VAL A 11 28.50 -35.06 19.31
N VAL A 12 27.26 -35.37 19.70
CA VAL A 12 26.15 -35.42 18.75
C VAL A 12 25.87 -33.96 18.36
N LEU A 13 26.31 -33.59 17.15
CA LEU A 13 25.77 -32.44 16.44
C LEU A 13 24.25 -32.66 16.31
N SER A 14 23.46 -32.06 17.20
CA SER A 14 22.04 -31.92 16.97
C SER A 14 21.88 -30.90 15.84
N SER A 15 21.68 -31.44 14.66
CA SER A 15 21.25 -30.73 13.46
C SER A 15 20.08 -29.83 13.81
N TRP A 16 20.29 -28.51 13.65
CA TRP A 16 19.21 -27.56 13.49
C TRP A 16 18.54 -27.85 12.15
N LEU A 17 17.64 -28.83 12.14
CA LEU A 17 16.59 -28.89 11.14
C LEU A 17 15.61 -27.79 11.51
N ALA A 18 15.79 -26.60 10.92
CA ALA A 18 14.71 -25.66 10.78
C ALA A 18 13.65 -26.34 9.88
N VAL A 19 12.79 -27.13 10.49
CA VAL A 19 11.52 -27.52 9.90
C VAL A 19 10.78 -26.22 9.68
N TYR A 20 10.66 -25.80 8.42
CA TYR A 20 9.65 -24.82 8.01
C TYR A 20 8.29 -25.49 8.26
N SER A 21 7.85 -25.46 9.52
CA SER A 21 6.46 -25.67 9.86
C SER A 21 5.68 -24.61 9.10
N GLN A 22 4.79 -25.05 8.19
CA GLN A 22 3.63 -24.25 7.83
C GLN A 22 2.84 -24.07 9.12
N GLY A 23 3.18 -23.03 9.88
CA GLY A 23 2.49 -22.74 11.14
C GLY A 23 1.03 -22.48 10.84
N SER A 24 0.16 -23.37 11.33
CA SER A 24 -1.27 -23.11 11.33
C SER A 24 -1.53 -21.93 12.25
N TYR A 25 -2.10 -20.85 11.71
CA TYR A 25 -2.54 -19.73 12.53
C TYR A 25 -3.76 -20.15 13.35
N THR A 26 -3.78 -19.79 14.63
CA THR A 26 -5.01 -19.85 15.43
C THR A 26 -6.04 -18.85 14.89
N GLU A 27 -7.31 -19.04 15.23
CA GLU A 27 -8.38 -18.10 14.86
C GLU A 27 -8.10 -16.67 15.36
N ILE A 28 -7.53 -16.56 16.57
CA ILE A 28 -7.15 -15.28 17.17
C ILE A 28 -6.03 -14.61 16.37
N GLU A 29 -5.00 -15.35 15.99
CA GLU A 29 -3.89 -14.80 15.19
C GLU A 29 -4.35 -14.38 13.79
N LEU A 30 -5.22 -15.17 13.14
CA LEU A 30 -5.83 -14.81 11.86
C LEU A 30 -6.62 -13.51 11.99
N LYS A 31 -7.46 -13.40 13.03
CA LYS A 31 -8.25 -12.20 13.30
C LYS A 31 -7.36 -10.98 13.51
N LEU A 32 -6.37 -11.07 14.40
CA LEU A 32 -5.43 -9.97 14.66
C LEU A 32 -4.68 -9.54 13.39
N LYS A 33 -4.30 -10.50 12.54
CA LYS A 33 -3.64 -10.19 11.28
C LYS A 33 -4.57 -9.47 10.30
N CYS A 34 -5.81 -9.93 10.18
CA CYS A 34 -6.83 -9.30 9.35
C CYS A 34 -7.20 -7.89 9.85
N ASP A 35 -7.36 -7.70 11.16
CA ASP A 35 -7.63 -6.39 11.76
C ASP A 35 -6.51 -5.40 11.45
N SER A 36 -5.25 -5.83 11.56
CA SER A 36 -4.08 -5.01 11.18
C SER A 36 -4.05 -4.67 9.69
N ILE A 37 -4.48 -5.59 8.80
CA ILE A 37 -4.58 -5.33 7.36
C ILE A 37 -5.69 -4.30 7.07
N ILE A 38 -6.81 -4.35 7.79
CA ILE A 38 -7.88 -3.36 7.68
C ILE A 38 -7.42 -1.97 8.16
N GLU A 39 -6.70 -1.90 9.28
CA GLU A 39 -6.15 -0.63 9.77
C GLU A 39 -5.18 0.00 8.76
N GLU A 40 -4.29 -0.82 8.19
CA GLU A 40 -3.37 -0.38 7.15
C GLU A 40 -4.11 0.09 5.90
N SER A 41 -5.11 -0.66 5.43
CA SER A 41 -5.87 -0.33 4.23
C SER A 41 -6.72 0.92 4.42
N ASN A 42 -7.25 1.17 5.62
CA ASN A 42 -7.95 2.41 5.96
C ASN A 42 -7.02 3.62 5.87
N THR A 43 -5.80 3.50 6.39
CA THR A 43 -4.81 4.58 6.30
C THR A 43 -4.44 4.84 4.85
N LEU A 44 -4.14 3.79 4.08
CA LEU A 44 -3.76 3.89 2.68
C LEU A 44 -4.90 4.50 1.83
N TYR A 45 -6.13 4.04 2.04
CA TYR A 45 -7.30 4.53 1.33
C TYR A 45 -7.57 6.02 1.62
N ARG A 46 -7.47 6.46 2.88
CA ARG A 46 -7.64 7.88 3.22
C ARG A 46 -6.63 8.77 2.50
N TYR A 47 -5.38 8.34 2.42
CA TYR A 47 -4.34 9.07 1.68
C TYR A 47 -4.64 9.12 0.18
N GLU A 48 -4.95 7.97 -0.42
CA GLU A 48 -5.17 7.89 -1.87
C GLU A 48 -6.44 8.59 -2.31
N THR A 49 -7.55 8.45 -1.58
CA THR A 49 -8.78 9.16 -1.91
C THR A 49 -8.61 10.68 -1.78
N ALA A 50 -7.89 11.16 -0.77
CA ALA A 50 -7.57 12.58 -0.65
C ALA A 50 -6.67 13.06 -1.80
N ALA A 51 -5.66 12.29 -2.19
CA ALA A 51 -4.77 12.62 -3.30
C ALA A 51 -5.51 12.60 -4.65
N TRP A 52 -6.41 11.65 -4.86
CA TRP A 52 -7.24 11.55 -6.06
C TRP A 52 -8.16 12.76 -6.18
N ASN A 53 -8.99 13.01 -5.16
CA ASN A 53 -9.93 14.14 -5.17
C ASN A 53 -9.18 15.48 -5.31
N PHE A 54 -8.03 15.62 -4.65
CA PHE A 54 -7.19 16.80 -4.78
C PHE A 54 -6.65 16.98 -6.20
N THR A 55 -6.30 15.89 -6.88
CA THR A 55 -5.83 15.93 -8.26
C THR A 55 -6.89 16.49 -9.19
N ASP A 56 -8.14 16.03 -9.08
CA ASP A 56 -9.26 16.58 -9.85
C ASP A 56 -9.47 18.08 -9.56
N MET A 57 -9.32 18.50 -8.30
CA MET A 57 -9.49 19.90 -7.90
C MET A 57 -8.42 20.84 -8.47
N PHE A 58 -7.13 20.46 -8.43
CA PHE A 58 -6.08 21.35 -8.95
C PHE A 58 -5.93 21.27 -10.47
N LEU A 59 -6.23 20.13 -11.11
CA LEU A 59 -6.25 20.03 -12.57
C LEU A 59 -7.32 20.94 -13.21
N ALA A 60 -8.38 21.25 -12.47
CA ALA A 60 -9.41 22.20 -12.89
C ALA A 60 -8.99 23.68 -12.81
N LYS A 61 -7.76 23.98 -12.38
CA LYS A 61 -7.23 25.34 -12.16
C LYS A 61 -6.01 25.62 -13.06
N PRO A 62 -6.21 26.17 -14.27
CA PRO A 62 -5.13 26.39 -15.24
C PRO A 62 -3.93 27.17 -14.70
N GLU A 63 -4.16 28.14 -13.81
CA GLU A 63 -3.14 28.98 -13.19
C GLU A 63 -2.13 28.19 -12.35
N LEU A 64 -2.56 27.08 -11.74
CA LEU A 64 -1.66 26.21 -10.98
C LEU A 64 -0.83 25.34 -11.92
N MET A 65 -1.40 24.94 -13.06
CA MET A 65 -0.77 24.02 -14.01
C MET A 65 0.46 24.62 -14.71
N GLU A 66 0.53 25.95 -14.81
CA GLU A 66 1.69 26.63 -15.40
C GLU A 66 2.94 26.57 -14.50
N THR A 67 2.74 26.53 -13.19
CA THR A 67 3.81 26.71 -12.19
C THR A 67 4.09 25.46 -11.37
N ILE A 68 3.16 24.49 -11.34
CA ILE A 68 3.30 23.26 -10.57
C ILE A 68 4.61 22.53 -10.85
N ARG A 69 5.32 22.15 -9.77
CA ARG A 69 6.48 21.26 -9.77
C ARG A 69 6.27 20.01 -8.95
N GLY A 70 5.33 20.02 -8.02
CA GLY A 70 4.99 18.83 -7.28
C GLY A 70 3.73 18.98 -6.47
N VAL A 71 3.30 17.86 -5.92
CA VAL A 71 2.25 17.78 -4.91
C VAL A 71 2.80 17.12 -3.66
N LEU A 72 2.17 17.35 -2.51
CA LEU A 72 2.46 16.62 -1.28
C LEU A 72 1.15 16.27 -0.58
N THR A 73 1.06 15.04 -0.09
CA THR A 73 -0.09 14.55 0.70
C THR A 73 0.43 14.03 2.03
N TYR A 74 -0.15 14.47 3.15
CA TYR A 74 0.25 14.04 4.49
C TYR A 74 -0.88 14.19 5.50
N GLN A 75 -0.82 13.41 6.58
CA GLN A 75 -1.78 13.52 7.69
C GLN A 75 -1.36 14.63 8.68
N GLN A 76 -2.31 15.48 9.06
CA GLN A 76 -2.19 16.44 10.14
C GLN A 76 -3.39 16.31 11.08
N GLY A 77 -3.14 15.77 12.28
CA GLY A 77 -4.21 15.41 13.22
C GLY A 77 -5.17 14.40 12.56
N ASP A 78 -6.45 14.74 12.54
CA ASP A 78 -7.50 13.91 11.93
C ASP A 78 -7.70 14.17 10.43
N THR A 79 -6.96 15.12 9.84
CA THR A 79 -7.11 15.51 8.43
C THR A 79 -5.99 14.97 7.56
N ILE A 80 -6.29 14.70 6.28
CA ILE A 80 -5.29 14.56 5.23
C ILE A 80 -5.18 15.91 4.52
N LYS A 81 -3.97 16.46 4.50
CA LYS A 81 -3.61 17.68 3.77
C LYS A 81 -2.96 17.33 2.46
N CYS A 82 -3.39 18.03 1.42
CA CYS A 82 -2.84 17.94 0.08
C CYS A 82 -2.43 19.35 -0.37
N LEU A 83 -1.27 19.50 -1.00
CA LEU A 83 -0.78 20.80 -1.46
C LEU A 83 -0.07 20.76 -2.81
N VAL A 84 -0.23 21.83 -3.57
CA VAL A 84 0.52 22.12 -4.81
C VAL A 84 1.74 22.95 -4.45
N ILE A 85 2.88 22.55 -5.00
CA ILE A 85 4.17 23.20 -4.85
C ILE A 85 4.58 23.77 -6.20
N ASP A 86 4.88 25.07 -6.24
CA ASP A 86 5.33 25.75 -7.46
C ASP A 86 6.85 25.65 -7.70
N ASP A 87 7.35 26.35 -8.71
CA ASP A 87 8.76 26.40 -9.07
C ASP A 87 9.64 27.26 -8.16
N GLN A 88 9.03 28.00 -7.23
CA GLN A 88 9.69 28.73 -6.16
C GLN A 88 9.66 27.97 -4.83
N SER A 89 9.21 26.71 -4.85
CA SER A 89 9.03 25.88 -3.64
C SER A 89 8.07 26.49 -2.61
N GLN A 90 7.04 27.18 -3.09
CA GLN A 90 5.94 27.69 -2.29
C GLN A 90 4.71 26.80 -2.40
N CYS A 91 3.92 26.73 -1.33
CA CYS A 91 2.58 26.17 -1.37
C CYS A 91 1.65 27.21 -1.98
N THR A 92 1.08 26.91 -3.16
CA THR A 92 0.18 27.80 -3.90
C THR A 92 -1.29 27.39 -3.81
N TYR A 93 -1.53 26.14 -3.42
CA TYR A 93 -2.86 25.60 -3.21
C TYR A 93 -2.83 24.50 -2.16
N GLU A 94 -3.71 24.57 -1.16
CA GLU A 94 -3.81 23.59 -0.08
C GLU A 94 -5.26 23.19 0.12
N VAL A 95 -5.52 21.90 0.24
CA VAL A 95 -6.83 21.33 0.54
C VAL A 95 -6.70 20.36 1.69
N SER A 96 -7.63 20.40 2.63
CA SER A 96 -7.70 19.46 3.75
C SER A 96 -8.96 18.63 3.68
N PHE A 97 -8.84 17.34 4.01
CA PHE A 97 -9.92 16.36 4.03
C PHE A 97 -10.02 15.76 5.42
N LEU A 98 -11.16 15.94 6.10
CA LEU A 98 -11.45 15.23 7.35
C LEU A 98 -11.88 13.79 7.08
N ASN A 99 -12.56 13.57 5.96
CA ASN A 99 -13.08 12.28 5.51
C ASN A 99 -12.88 12.12 4.00
N GLU A 100 -13.22 10.95 3.49
CA GLU A 100 -12.92 10.47 2.13
C GLU A 100 -13.75 11.15 1.02
N SER A 101 -14.56 12.15 1.35
CA SER A 101 -15.59 12.67 0.44
C SER A 101 -15.32 14.09 -0.04
N ALA A 102 -15.44 15.08 0.85
CA ALA A 102 -15.43 16.49 0.49
C ALA A 102 -14.33 17.23 1.26
N PRO A 103 -13.72 18.27 0.65
CA PRO A 103 -12.74 19.08 1.35
C PRO A 103 -13.42 19.79 2.54
N CYS A 104 -12.76 19.77 3.70
CA CYS A 104 -13.19 20.55 4.87
C CYS A 104 -12.52 21.93 4.92
N SER A 105 -11.48 22.15 4.12
CA SER A 105 -10.80 23.44 3.95
C SER A 105 -10.12 23.51 2.59
N GLU A 106 -10.12 24.71 2.00
CA GLU A 106 -9.41 25.04 0.75
C GLU A 106 -8.73 26.40 0.93
N VAL A 107 -7.44 26.48 0.62
CA VAL A 107 -6.61 27.68 0.78
C VAL A 107 -5.84 27.93 -0.52
N THR A 108 -5.96 29.14 -1.04
CA THR A 108 -5.31 29.58 -2.30
C THR A 108 -4.24 30.66 -2.07
N THR A 109 -4.00 31.04 -0.81
CA THR A 109 -2.96 32.03 -0.46
C THR A 109 -1.59 31.38 -0.49
N TYR A 110 -0.65 32.07 -1.13
CA TYR A 110 0.71 31.57 -1.29
C TYR A 110 1.46 31.65 0.05
N ARG A 111 2.17 30.59 0.39
CA ARG A 111 2.98 30.54 1.61
C ARG A 111 4.24 29.70 1.42
N SER A 112 5.24 29.97 2.24
CA SER A 112 6.39 29.07 2.36
C SER A 112 5.96 27.70 2.92
N LEU A 113 6.68 26.66 2.52
CA LEU A 113 6.56 25.33 3.10
C LEU A 113 7.07 25.34 4.55
N SER A 114 6.39 24.61 5.42
CA SER A 114 6.85 24.36 6.79
C SER A 114 8.06 23.42 6.80
N GLU A 115 8.82 23.41 7.90
CA GLU A 115 9.94 22.47 8.09
C GLU A 115 9.51 21.02 7.94
N TYR A 116 8.31 20.69 8.42
CA TYR A 116 7.75 19.35 8.29
C TYR A 116 7.48 18.97 6.82
N GLU A 117 6.85 19.86 6.05
CA GLU A 117 6.58 19.65 4.62
C GLU A 117 7.88 19.50 3.82
N MET A 118 8.86 20.38 4.08
CA MET A 118 10.18 20.29 3.46
C MET A 118 10.87 18.96 3.78
N ASN A 119 10.75 18.47 5.02
CA ASN A 119 11.31 17.19 5.41
C ASN A 119 10.64 16.01 4.70
N LEU A 120 9.31 16.00 4.56
CA LEU A 120 8.60 14.96 3.81
C LEU A 120 9.01 14.92 2.34
N ILE A 121 9.14 16.09 1.69
CA ILE A 121 9.62 16.19 0.31
C ILE A 121 11.04 15.63 0.21
N LYS A 122 11.95 16.04 1.09
CA LYS A 122 13.34 15.55 1.12
C LYS A 122 13.42 14.04 1.27
N VAL A 123 12.65 13.46 2.19
CA VAL A 123 12.59 12.00 2.41
C VAL A 123 12.06 11.30 1.17
N ARG A 124 10.97 11.79 0.58
CA ARG A 124 10.39 11.23 -0.64
C ARG A 124 11.40 11.21 -1.78
N GLU A 125 12.09 12.31 -2.04
CA GLU A 125 13.10 12.40 -3.10
C GLU A 125 14.29 11.48 -2.84
N LYS A 126 14.72 11.35 -1.58
CA LYS A 126 15.79 10.41 -1.24
C LYS A 126 15.39 8.96 -1.50
N ILE A 127 14.19 8.55 -1.10
CA ILE A 127 13.69 7.20 -1.38
C ILE A 127 13.59 6.99 -2.91
N ARG A 128 13.01 7.94 -3.65
CA ARG A 128 12.90 7.86 -5.13
C ARG A 128 14.25 7.76 -5.81
N SER A 129 15.25 8.49 -5.32
CA SER A 129 16.61 8.45 -5.87
C SER A 129 17.30 7.09 -5.71
N ALA A 130 16.86 6.26 -4.77
CA ALA A 130 17.39 4.90 -4.60
C ALA A 130 16.96 3.95 -5.73
N PHE A 131 15.88 4.28 -6.46
CA PHE A 131 15.32 3.42 -7.51
C PHE A 131 16.08 3.48 -8.84
N THR A 132 17.18 4.23 -8.92
CA THR A 132 18.03 4.25 -10.13
C THR A 132 18.73 2.91 -10.38
N ASP A 133 18.90 2.07 -9.36
CA ASP A 133 19.41 0.72 -9.51
C ASP A 133 18.26 -0.28 -9.70
N GLU A 134 17.93 -0.55 -10.96
CA GLU A 134 16.87 -1.51 -11.33
C GLU A 134 17.18 -2.95 -10.87
N LYS A 135 18.45 -3.28 -10.56
CA LYS A 135 18.80 -4.60 -10.03
C LYS A 135 18.47 -4.70 -8.54
N GLU A 136 18.62 -3.61 -7.81
CA GLU A 136 18.27 -3.55 -6.38
C GLU A 136 16.75 -3.46 -6.20
N TYR A 137 16.10 -2.61 -7.01
CA TYR A 137 14.65 -2.36 -6.96
C TYR A 137 14.03 -2.53 -8.35
N PRO A 138 13.53 -3.73 -8.71
CA PRO A 138 12.93 -4.02 -10.02
C PRO A 138 11.49 -3.48 -10.11
N ILE A 139 11.34 -2.16 -9.97
CA ILE A 139 10.08 -1.44 -10.03
C ILE A 139 9.77 -1.12 -11.49
N TYR A 140 8.53 -1.36 -11.90
CA TYR A 140 8.07 -0.98 -13.22
C TYR A 140 6.60 -0.60 -13.21
N SER A 141 6.21 0.25 -14.17
CA SER A 141 4.83 0.64 -14.41
C SER A 141 4.36 0.07 -15.75
N TYR A 142 3.07 -0.22 -15.87
CA TYR A 142 2.46 -0.54 -17.16
C TYR A 142 1.91 0.74 -17.77
N LYS A 143 1.92 0.83 -19.10
CA LYS A 143 1.53 2.04 -19.85
C LYS A 143 0.18 2.65 -19.42
N ASP A 144 -0.82 1.81 -19.19
CA ASP A 144 -2.18 2.25 -18.82
C ASP A 144 -2.47 2.10 -17.31
N TYR A 145 -1.44 1.73 -16.54
CA TYR A 145 -1.52 1.50 -15.10
C TYR A 145 -0.31 2.12 -14.38
N PRO A 146 -0.24 3.47 -14.32
CA PRO A 146 0.82 4.17 -13.62
C PRO A 146 0.84 3.81 -12.13
N LEU A 147 2.00 3.98 -11.50
CA LEU A 147 2.14 3.83 -10.05
C LEU A 147 1.81 5.13 -9.34
N ASN A 148 0.86 5.09 -8.41
CA ASN A 148 0.59 6.13 -7.43
C ASN A 148 1.53 5.94 -6.24
N TRP A 149 2.22 7.01 -5.84
CA TRP A 149 3.26 6.97 -4.81
C TRP A 149 2.78 7.62 -3.52
N ILE A 150 2.72 6.85 -2.43
CA ILE A 150 2.14 7.29 -1.16
C ILE A 150 3.19 7.21 -0.06
N LEU A 151 3.58 8.35 0.50
CA LEU A 151 4.46 8.42 1.65
C LEU A 151 3.66 8.58 2.94
N ILE A 152 3.73 7.57 3.81
CA ILE A 152 3.05 7.54 5.10
C ILE A 152 4.11 7.51 6.21
N PRO A 153 4.24 8.59 7.00
CA PRO A 153 5.03 8.55 8.23
C PRO A 153 4.51 7.44 9.15
N PHE A 154 5.41 6.59 9.66
CA PHE A 154 5.02 5.53 10.59
C PHE A 154 6.13 5.30 11.62
N LYS A 155 5.77 5.29 12.91
CA LYS A 155 6.66 4.97 14.04
C LYS A 155 8.04 5.68 13.93
N ASP A 156 9.07 4.95 13.50
CA ASP A 156 10.46 5.42 13.41
C ASP A 156 10.94 5.63 11.96
N GLY A 157 10.05 5.93 11.04
CA GLY A 157 10.41 6.20 9.66
C GLY A 157 9.20 6.39 8.74
N TYR A 158 9.27 5.83 7.54
CA TYR A 158 8.26 6.01 6.49
C TYR A 158 7.93 4.71 5.75
N LYS A 159 6.65 4.49 5.52
CA LYS A 159 6.17 3.54 4.51
C LYS A 159 6.02 4.31 3.22
N PHE A 160 6.65 3.83 2.16
CA PHE A 160 6.46 4.38 0.83
C PHE A 160 5.83 3.30 -0.04
N TYR A 161 4.56 3.50 -0.37
CA TYR A 161 3.81 2.60 -1.24
C TYR A 161 3.91 3.07 -2.68
N ALA A 162 3.89 2.10 -3.59
CA ALA A 162 3.62 2.32 -4.99
C ALA A 162 2.48 1.38 -5.39
N ILE A 163 1.31 1.91 -5.71
CA ILE A 163 0.14 1.09 -6.09
C ILE A 163 -0.26 1.37 -7.53
N SER A 164 -0.74 0.36 -8.25
CA SER A 164 -1.24 0.58 -9.61
C SER A 164 -2.58 1.31 -9.61
N GLY A 165 -2.64 2.44 -10.32
CA GLY A 165 -3.88 3.16 -10.61
C GLY A 165 -4.24 3.03 -12.09
N THR A 166 -5.45 3.45 -12.48
CA THR A 166 -5.86 3.62 -13.87
C THR A 166 -6.95 4.69 -13.99
N SER A 167 -6.98 5.37 -15.14
CA SER A 167 -8.09 6.25 -15.55
C SER A 167 -9.11 5.55 -16.45
N LYS A 168 -8.84 4.29 -16.84
CA LYS A 168 -9.75 3.48 -17.65
C LYS A 168 -10.99 3.13 -16.82
N GLY A 169 -12.15 3.60 -17.27
CA GLY A 169 -13.43 3.28 -16.63
C GLY A 169 -13.77 1.79 -16.70
N GLY A 170 -14.40 1.26 -15.66
CA GLY A 170 -14.84 -0.13 -15.58
C GLY A 170 -13.71 -1.13 -15.36
N VAL A 171 -12.58 -0.68 -14.79
CA VAL A 171 -11.43 -1.55 -14.50
C VAL A 171 -10.96 -1.34 -13.06
N ILE A 172 -10.72 -2.44 -12.34
CA ILE A 172 -10.01 -2.43 -11.06
C ILE A 172 -8.55 -2.88 -11.30
N PRO A 173 -7.54 -2.03 -11.06
CA PRO A 173 -6.15 -2.31 -11.40
C PRO A 173 -5.42 -3.08 -10.27
N PHE A 174 -5.87 -4.28 -9.92
CA PHE A 174 -5.20 -5.06 -8.87
C PHE A 174 -3.75 -5.42 -9.25
N GLY A 175 -2.87 -5.44 -8.25
CA GLY A 175 -1.52 -5.97 -8.39
C GLY A 175 -0.50 -4.96 -8.89
N ASN A 176 0.74 -5.45 -9.08
CA ASN A 176 1.93 -4.62 -9.31
C ASN A 176 2.17 -3.57 -8.21
N ASP A 177 1.85 -3.93 -6.96
CA ASP A 177 2.02 -3.03 -5.82
C ASP A 177 3.35 -3.30 -5.07
N TYR A 178 3.90 -2.24 -4.50
CA TYR A 178 5.18 -2.23 -3.78
C TYR A 178 5.04 -1.51 -2.44
N LEU A 179 5.85 -1.95 -1.47
CA LEU A 179 6.05 -1.28 -0.18
C LEU A 179 7.55 -1.19 0.11
N PHE A 180 8.01 0.01 0.43
CA PHE A 180 9.35 0.29 0.94
C PHE A 180 9.24 0.80 2.37
N ILE A 181 10.04 0.24 3.26
CA ILE A 181 10.19 0.70 4.63
C ILE A 181 11.49 1.48 4.71
N ALA A 182 11.42 2.76 5.06
CA ALA A 182 12.58 3.62 5.23
C ALA A 182 12.70 4.14 6.67
N ASP A 183 13.90 4.47 7.10
CA ASP A 183 14.17 5.18 8.36
C ASP A 183 13.82 6.68 8.29
N LYS A 184 14.03 7.42 9.40
CA LYS A 184 13.72 8.85 9.51
C LYS A 184 14.49 9.70 8.50
N GLU A 185 15.66 9.22 8.08
CA GLU A 185 16.50 9.87 7.10
C GLU A 185 16.11 9.49 5.66
N GLY A 186 15.15 8.61 5.44
CA GLY A 186 14.70 8.17 4.10
C GLY A 186 15.61 7.12 3.45
N LYS A 187 16.42 6.38 4.22
CA LYS A 187 17.16 5.22 3.70
C LYS A 187 16.26 3.98 3.77
N ILE A 188 16.14 3.26 2.67
CA ILE A 188 15.36 2.02 2.57
C ILE A 188 16.02 0.94 3.44
N GLN A 189 15.25 0.38 4.37
CA GLN A 189 15.64 -0.67 5.31
C GLN A 189 15.15 -2.04 4.81
N SER A 190 13.97 -2.08 4.21
CA SER A 190 13.40 -3.27 3.59
C SER A 190 12.37 -2.89 2.53
N TRP A 191 12.07 -3.82 1.64
CA TRP A 191 11.03 -3.62 0.64
C TRP A 191 10.35 -4.94 0.27
N LYS A 192 9.19 -4.82 -0.36
CA LYS A 192 8.37 -5.95 -0.76
C LYS A 192 7.52 -5.60 -1.97
N LYS A 193 7.41 -6.55 -2.89
CA LYS A 193 6.40 -6.57 -3.96
C LYS A 193 5.27 -7.51 -3.56
N PHE A 194 4.04 -7.01 -3.52
CA PHE A 194 2.88 -7.80 -3.07
C PHE A 194 2.45 -8.84 -4.11
N HIS A 195 2.59 -8.55 -5.40
CA HIS A 195 2.08 -9.40 -6.49
C HIS A 195 3.16 -9.72 -7.50
N SER A 196 3.02 -10.83 -8.25
CA SER A 196 3.96 -11.13 -9.34
C SER A 196 3.84 -10.13 -10.50
N GLY A 197 2.66 -9.57 -10.72
CA GLY A 197 2.36 -8.57 -11.75
C GLY A 197 0.97 -7.95 -11.56
N LEU A 198 0.53 -7.23 -12.59
CA LEU A 198 -0.81 -6.63 -12.66
C LEU A 198 -1.86 -7.68 -13.03
N LEU A 199 -3.03 -7.59 -12.42
CA LEU A 199 -4.21 -8.44 -12.61
C LEU A 199 -5.46 -7.56 -12.75
N PRO A 200 -5.62 -6.83 -13.87
CA PRO A 200 -6.75 -5.94 -14.02
C PRO A 200 -8.05 -6.75 -14.12
N VAL A 201 -9.07 -6.33 -13.37
CA VAL A 201 -10.42 -6.89 -13.45
C VAL A 201 -11.28 -5.92 -14.24
N GLU A 202 -11.72 -6.35 -15.42
CA GLU A 202 -12.60 -5.57 -16.29
C GLU A 202 -14.07 -5.92 -16.04
N VAL A 203 -14.93 -4.90 -16.06
CA VAL A 203 -16.38 -5.07 -16.00
C VAL A 203 -16.89 -5.44 -17.39
N THR A 204 -17.40 -6.66 -17.54
CA THR A 204 -18.04 -7.10 -18.80
C THR A 204 -19.55 -7.21 -18.61
N GLU A 205 -20.32 -6.84 -19.65
CA GLU A 205 -21.79 -7.01 -19.67
C GLU A 205 -22.22 -8.48 -19.50
N GLN A 206 -21.31 -9.40 -19.81
CA GLN A 206 -21.48 -10.85 -19.75
C GLN A 206 -20.81 -11.45 -18.51
N MET A 207 -20.45 -10.66 -17.49
CA MET A 207 -20.10 -11.28 -16.22
C MET A 207 -21.29 -12.14 -15.82
N PRO A 208 -21.13 -13.48 -15.72
CA PRO A 208 -22.12 -14.28 -15.03
C PRO A 208 -22.26 -13.67 -13.63
N MET A 209 -23.32 -13.98 -12.90
CA MET A 209 -23.39 -13.73 -11.45
C MET A 209 -22.28 -14.49 -10.70
N ILE A 210 -21.01 -14.21 -10.97
CA ILE A 210 -19.84 -14.53 -10.16
C ILE A 210 -19.87 -13.43 -9.11
N ALA A 211 -20.19 -13.83 -7.88
CA ALA A 211 -20.70 -12.91 -6.86
C ALA A 211 -19.80 -11.70 -6.51
N PHE A 212 -18.51 -11.72 -6.87
CA PHE A 212 -17.54 -10.63 -6.69
C PHE A 212 -16.17 -10.99 -7.33
N PRO A 213 -15.25 -10.03 -7.57
CA PRO A 213 -13.91 -10.30 -8.10
C PRO A 213 -13.07 -11.21 -7.18
N ILE A 214 -12.27 -12.11 -7.76
CA ILE A 214 -11.40 -13.05 -7.05
C ILE A 214 -10.03 -13.17 -7.74
N HIS A 215 -8.93 -13.14 -6.98
CA HIS A 215 -7.62 -13.57 -7.45
C HIS A 215 -6.86 -14.43 -6.42
N SER A 216 -5.72 -14.99 -6.81
CA SER A 216 -4.89 -15.83 -5.92
C SER A 216 -3.55 -15.17 -5.63
N HIS A 217 -3.08 -15.27 -4.39
CA HIS A 217 -1.73 -14.87 -4.01
C HIS A 217 -0.70 -15.98 -4.19
N LEU A 218 0.58 -15.61 -4.15
CA LEU A 218 1.69 -16.57 -4.06
C LEU A 218 1.82 -17.09 -2.62
N LYS A 219 2.41 -18.27 -2.43
CA LYS A 219 2.60 -18.84 -1.09
C LYS A 219 3.38 -17.94 -0.12
N LYS A 220 4.27 -17.09 -0.64
CA LYS A 220 5.04 -16.11 0.15
C LYS A 220 4.19 -14.93 0.65
N GLU A 221 2.98 -14.77 0.11
CA GLU A 221 2.00 -13.72 0.45
C GLU A 221 0.70 -14.36 0.97
N PRO A 222 0.70 -14.90 2.19
CA PRO A 222 -0.39 -15.76 2.66
C PRO A 222 -1.71 -15.03 2.95
N PHE A 223 -1.73 -13.70 2.98
CA PHE A 223 -2.93 -12.91 3.30
C PHE A 223 -3.30 -11.99 2.15
N ILE A 224 -4.58 -11.63 2.07
CA ILE A 224 -5.03 -10.43 1.33
C ILE A 224 -4.21 -9.21 1.77
N SER A 225 -3.82 -8.36 0.83
CA SER A 225 -2.99 -7.20 1.16
C SER A 225 -3.81 -5.94 1.43
N ALA A 226 -3.21 -4.97 2.11
CA ALA A 226 -3.81 -3.66 2.32
C ALA A 226 -3.98 -2.90 1.00
N THR A 227 -3.09 -3.12 0.02
CA THR A 227 -3.16 -2.50 -1.31
C THR A 227 -4.32 -3.08 -2.12
N ASP A 228 -4.58 -4.40 -2.04
CA ASP A 228 -5.78 -4.99 -2.66
C ASP A 228 -7.05 -4.32 -2.14
N ILE A 229 -7.18 -4.17 -0.82
CA ILE A 229 -8.38 -3.58 -0.21
C ILE A 229 -8.51 -2.09 -0.58
N CYS A 230 -7.40 -1.35 -0.54
CA CYS A 230 -7.36 0.05 -0.96
C CYS A 230 -7.81 0.21 -2.42
N THR A 231 -7.18 -0.52 -3.34
CA THR A 231 -7.52 -0.51 -4.77
C THR A 231 -8.97 -0.94 -5.00
N PHE A 232 -9.46 -1.97 -4.31
CA PHE A 232 -10.87 -2.33 -4.41
C PHE A 232 -11.80 -1.19 -3.98
N ARG A 233 -11.55 -0.57 -2.81
CA ARG A 233 -12.36 0.55 -2.31
C ARG A 233 -12.30 1.79 -3.20
N LEU A 234 -11.21 2.02 -3.94
CA LEU A 234 -11.09 3.15 -4.87
C LEU A 234 -11.94 2.93 -6.13
N TYR A 235 -12.07 1.68 -6.59
CA TYR A 235 -12.66 1.38 -7.89
C TYR A 235 -14.00 0.61 -7.83
N TYR A 236 -14.47 0.15 -6.66
CA TYR A 236 -15.63 -0.74 -6.56
C TYR A 236 -16.90 -0.19 -7.21
N ASN A 237 -17.14 1.12 -7.09
CA ASN A 237 -18.32 1.80 -7.67
C ASN A 237 -18.41 1.63 -9.19
N GLN A 238 -17.27 1.39 -9.86
CA GLN A 238 -17.23 1.15 -11.30
C GLN A 238 -17.68 -0.26 -11.67
N THR A 239 -17.69 -1.18 -10.71
CA THR A 239 -17.99 -2.61 -10.90
C THR A 239 -19.31 -3.06 -10.31
N GLY A 240 -19.89 -2.28 -9.41
CA GLY A 240 -21.09 -2.65 -8.65
C GLY A 240 -20.87 -3.75 -7.60
N SER A 241 -19.66 -4.31 -7.48
CA SER A 241 -19.36 -5.32 -6.47
C SER A 241 -19.20 -4.70 -5.08
N THR A 242 -19.80 -5.33 -4.07
CA THR A 242 -19.65 -4.95 -2.65
C THR A 242 -18.64 -5.82 -1.91
N LYS A 243 -18.11 -6.84 -2.58
CA LYS A 243 -17.17 -7.83 -2.03
C LYS A 243 -16.00 -8.04 -2.97
N PHE A 244 -14.94 -8.60 -2.42
CA PHE A 244 -13.74 -9.01 -3.14
C PHE A 244 -13.10 -10.16 -2.37
N ALA A 245 -12.49 -11.13 -3.06
CA ALA A 245 -11.79 -12.21 -2.37
C ALA A 245 -10.40 -12.50 -2.92
N VAL A 246 -9.51 -12.91 -2.02
CA VAL A 246 -8.19 -13.43 -2.35
C VAL A 246 -8.09 -14.87 -1.87
N TYR A 247 -7.78 -15.78 -2.79
CA TYR A 247 -7.38 -17.14 -2.42
C TYR A 247 -5.93 -17.14 -1.92
N SER A 248 -5.68 -17.78 -0.79
CA SER A 248 -4.35 -18.02 -0.22
C SER A 248 -3.96 -19.48 -0.40
N PRO A 249 -3.06 -19.81 -1.35
CA PRO A 249 -2.53 -21.16 -1.48
C PRO A 249 -1.65 -21.61 -0.30
N ALA A 250 -1.15 -20.66 0.51
CA ALA A 250 -0.36 -20.98 1.69
C ALA A 250 -1.21 -21.46 2.86
N LEU A 251 -2.43 -20.93 2.97
CA LEU A 251 -3.37 -21.21 4.06
C LEU A 251 -4.58 -22.04 3.61
N SER A 252 -4.67 -22.34 2.31
CA SER A 252 -5.77 -23.09 1.70
C SER A 252 -7.15 -22.54 2.07
N MET A 253 -7.30 -21.22 1.99
CA MET A 253 -8.54 -20.51 2.32
C MET A 253 -8.69 -19.23 1.49
N TYR A 254 -9.92 -18.71 1.43
CA TYR A 254 -10.26 -17.41 0.89
C TYR A 254 -10.34 -16.36 1.99
N PHE A 255 -9.72 -15.21 1.76
CA PHE A 255 -9.98 -13.98 2.50
C PHE A 255 -10.98 -13.14 1.71
N VAL A 256 -12.19 -12.97 2.25
CA VAL A 256 -13.27 -12.21 1.63
C VAL A 256 -13.41 -10.87 2.34
N TYR A 257 -13.15 -9.78 1.62
CA TYR A 257 -13.38 -8.42 2.07
C TYR A 257 -14.80 -7.96 1.70
N GLU A 258 -15.47 -7.25 2.60
CA GLU A 258 -16.82 -6.71 2.43
C GLU A 258 -16.85 -5.21 2.75
N ILE A 259 -17.27 -4.38 1.78
CA ILE A 259 -17.25 -2.92 1.89
C ILE A 259 -18.15 -2.41 3.02
N ALA A 260 -19.38 -2.94 3.11
CA ALA A 260 -20.39 -2.43 4.03
C ALA A 260 -19.97 -2.51 5.50
N THR A 261 -19.19 -3.54 5.86
CA THR A 261 -18.71 -3.75 7.23
C THR A 261 -17.24 -3.39 7.41
N ASN A 262 -16.50 -3.17 6.33
CA ASN A 262 -15.04 -2.99 6.34
C ASN A 262 -14.31 -4.11 7.09
N THR A 263 -14.63 -5.36 6.78
CA THR A 263 -14.09 -6.55 7.45
C THR A 263 -13.61 -7.60 6.48
N ILE A 264 -12.63 -8.39 6.90
CA ILE A 264 -12.19 -9.62 6.21
C ILE A 264 -12.78 -10.84 6.91
N ARG A 265 -13.38 -11.75 6.15
CA ARG A 265 -13.84 -13.07 6.62
C ARG A 265 -13.07 -14.18 5.93
N GLN A 266 -12.68 -15.20 6.68
CA GLN A 266 -12.03 -16.40 6.14
C GLN A 266 -13.09 -17.42 5.73
N LYS A 267 -12.90 -18.07 4.58
CA LYS A 267 -13.71 -19.21 4.13
C LYS A 267 -12.79 -20.31 3.62
N ILE A 268 -13.04 -21.56 4.03
CA ILE A 268 -12.38 -22.75 3.48
C ILE A 268 -13.06 -23.11 2.17
#